data_AF-A0A6I5NVS6-F1
#
_entry.id   AF-A0A6I5NVS6-F1
#
_cell.length_a   1.000
_cell.length_b   1.000
_cell.length_c   1.000
_cell.angle_alpha   90.00
_cell.angle_beta   90.00
_cell.angle_gamma   90.00
#
_symmetry.space_group_name_H-M   'P 1'
#
loop_
_entity.id
_entity.type
_entity.pdbx_description
1 polymer ?
#
loop_
_entity_poly.entity_id
_entity_poly.type
_entity_poly.pdbx_seq_one_letter_code
_entity_poly.pdbx_strand_id
1 'polypeptide(L)'
;MTRLYDDLCHHYRLRPTRNNKGIAHENGAIESPHGHLKNRITQALYLRGSRDFASVSDYQAFINSIVAKLNQQHQAKFAEEQKHLQPLPPKRVADYEVLTARVSSRSTIDVRCILYTVPSRLIGRQLELHLYHDRICGYLERQVVVELPRLRVTAKDKRRARCINYRHVIEGLRRKPRAFIYCTWQQDLLPNAPYRQLWQQLQADFDIDSAAVLMVEALYIAATQDKESAVAEYLVAQLAAGTLTLSTLATTLSALEGNDSTDCAGATT
;
A
#
# COMPACT_ATOMS: atom_id res chain seq x y z
N MET A 1 -12.10 28.78 -13.67
CA MET A 1 -11.90 27.73 -12.66
C MET A 1 -11.28 26.53 -13.37
N THR A 2 -10.74 25.54 -12.68
CA THR A 2 -10.33 24.30 -13.36
C THR A 2 -11.59 23.52 -13.73
N ARG A 3 -11.62 22.84 -14.88
CA ARG A 3 -12.78 22.07 -15.36
C ARG A 3 -13.28 21.06 -14.32
N LEU A 4 -12.35 20.40 -13.62
CA LEU A 4 -12.65 19.46 -12.54
C LEU A 4 -13.41 20.10 -11.36
N TYR A 5 -13.11 21.36 -11.05
CA TYR A 5 -13.78 22.07 -9.96
C TYR A 5 -15.21 22.46 -10.37
N ASP A 6 -15.40 22.89 -11.62
CA ASP A 6 -16.74 23.20 -12.15
C ASP A 6 -17.62 21.95 -12.20
N ASP A 7 -17.07 20.81 -12.64
CA ASP A 7 -17.77 19.51 -12.66
C ASP A 7 -18.16 19.06 -11.23
N LEU A 8 -17.28 19.26 -10.25
CA LEU A 8 -17.57 18.98 -8.84
C LEU A 8 -18.68 19.88 -8.30
N CYS A 9 -18.65 21.18 -8.60
CA CYS A 9 -19.70 22.10 -8.20
C CYS A 9 -21.04 21.73 -8.85
N HIS A 10 -21.05 21.39 -10.13
CA HIS A 10 -22.27 20.95 -10.82
C HIS A 10 -22.84 19.66 -10.22
N HIS A 11 -21.99 18.66 -9.95
CA HIS A 11 -22.41 17.37 -9.40
C HIS A 11 -23.07 17.49 -8.02
N TYR A 12 -22.51 18.33 -7.15
CA TYR A 12 -23.06 18.58 -5.82
C TYR A 12 -24.02 19.78 -5.76
N ARG A 13 -24.37 20.37 -6.91
CA ARG A 13 -25.24 21.57 -7.01
C ARG A 13 -24.76 22.75 -6.17
N LEU A 14 -23.45 22.88 -6.03
CA LEU A 14 -22.80 23.95 -5.28
C LEU A 14 -22.66 25.19 -6.17
N ARG A 15 -22.83 26.36 -5.57
CA ARG A 15 -22.48 27.64 -6.20
C ARG A 15 -21.11 28.08 -5.70
N PRO A 16 -20.05 28.01 -6.53
CA PRO A 16 -18.75 28.45 -6.09
C PRO A 16 -18.73 29.97 -5.97
N THR A 17 -18.31 30.48 -4.82
CA THR A 17 -18.09 31.91 -4.58
C THR A 17 -16.59 32.17 -4.47
N ARG A 18 -16.15 33.34 -4.95
CA ARG A 18 -14.79 33.83 -4.69
C ARG A 18 -14.88 34.85 -3.58
N ASN A 19 -13.91 34.83 -2.67
CA ASN A 19 -13.79 35.89 -1.69
C ASN A 19 -13.34 37.17 -2.39
N ASN A 20 -14.07 38.26 -2.17
CA ASN A 20 -13.75 39.53 -2.78
C ASN A 20 -12.58 40.20 -2.03
N LYS A 21 -11.53 40.60 -2.75
CA LYS A 21 -10.39 41.30 -2.15
C LYS A 21 -10.87 42.55 -1.43
N GLY A 22 -10.66 42.62 -0.11
CA GLY A 22 -10.99 43.79 0.72
C GLY A 22 -12.17 43.61 1.69
N ILE A 23 -12.91 42.49 1.63
CA ILE A 23 -14.00 42.20 2.58
C ILE A 23 -13.52 41.21 3.65
N ALA A 24 -12.95 41.73 4.75
CA ALA A 24 -12.37 40.92 5.82
C ALA A 24 -13.36 39.94 6.48
N HIS A 25 -14.65 40.27 6.50
CA HIS A 25 -15.70 39.45 7.13
C HIS A 25 -15.98 38.13 6.39
N GLU A 26 -15.76 38.07 5.07
CA GLU A 26 -15.96 36.84 4.27
C GLU A 26 -14.85 35.81 4.56
N ASN A 27 -13.62 36.26 4.82
CA ASN A 27 -12.50 35.38 5.21
C ASN A 27 -12.65 34.89 6.66
N GLY A 28 -13.05 35.78 7.58
CA GLY A 28 -13.11 35.50 9.01
C GLY A 28 -14.04 34.33 9.38
N ALA A 29 -15.17 34.17 8.67
CA ALA A 29 -16.12 33.09 8.90
C ALA A 29 -15.57 31.69 8.56
N ILE A 30 -14.57 31.60 7.68
CA ILE A 30 -13.95 30.33 7.24
C ILE A 30 -12.63 30.09 7.99
N GLU A 31 -11.85 31.15 8.23
CA GLU A 31 -10.54 31.06 8.88
C GLU A 31 -10.64 30.80 10.39
N SER A 32 -11.64 31.37 11.07
CA SER A 32 -11.83 31.19 12.52
C SER A 32 -12.09 29.72 12.90
N PRO A 33 -13.04 28.99 12.28
CA PRO A 33 -13.25 27.57 12.55
C PRO A 33 -12.00 26.69 12.31
N HIS A 34 -11.25 26.97 11.24
CA HIS A 34 -9.98 26.28 10.98
C HIS A 34 -8.93 26.56 12.06
N GLY A 35 -8.84 27.80 12.54
CA GLY A 35 -7.99 28.18 13.67
C GLY A 35 -8.37 27.44 14.95
N HIS A 36 -9.67 27.37 15.28
CA HIS A 36 -10.16 26.67 16.46
C HIS A 36 -9.84 25.17 16.42
N LEU A 37 -10.01 24.51 15.27
CA LEU A 37 -9.66 23.10 15.11
C LEU A 37 -8.16 22.88 15.31
N LYS A 38 -7.30 23.70 14.68
CA LYS A 38 -5.84 23.60 14.84
C LYS A 38 -5.42 23.78 16.30
N ASN A 39 -5.96 24.78 16.99
CA ASN A 39 -5.66 25.02 18.40
C ASN A 39 -6.06 23.84 19.29
N ARG A 40 -7.23 23.23 19.05
CA ARG A 40 -7.67 22.05 19.79
C ARG A 40 -6.83 20.82 19.53
N ILE A 41 -6.39 20.60 18.29
CA ILE A 41 -5.43 19.52 17.96
C ILE A 41 -4.13 19.74 18.73
N THR A 42 -3.61 20.97 18.73
CA THR A 42 -2.40 21.32 19.48
C THR A 42 -2.57 21.07 20.99
N GLN A 43 -3.69 21.50 21.58
CA GLN A 43 -4.00 21.24 23.00
C GLN A 43 -4.10 19.75 23.32
N ALA A 44 -4.78 18.97 22.48
CA ALA A 44 -4.90 17.52 22.66
C ALA A 44 -3.54 16.82 22.56
N LEU A 45 -2.65 17.29 21.67
CA LEU A 45 -1.27 16.80 21.59
C LEU A 45 -0.47 17.15 22.84
N TYR A 46 -0.68 18.33 23.43
CA TYR A 46 -0.06 18.68 24.72
C TYR A 46 -0.55 17.79 25.86
N LEU A 47 -1.85 17.52 25.95
CA LEU A 47 -2.42 16.62 26.97
C LEU A 47 -1.93 15.18 26.83
N ARG A 48 -1.67 14.72 25.60
CA ARG A 48 -1.08 13.41 25.33
C ARG A 48 0.39 13.32 25.80
N GLY A 49 1.09 14.45 25.92
CA GLY A 49 2.50 14.50 26.32
C GLY A 49 3.51 14.01 25.28
N SER A 50 3.06 13.44 24.16
CA SER A 50 3.90 13.02 23.03
C SER A 50 3.22 13.32 21.70
N ARG A 51 4.04 13.63 20.68
CA ARG A 51 3.62 13.81 19.29
C ARG A 51 3.89 12.57 18.43
N ASP A 52 4.46 11.52 19.02
CA ASP A 52 4.86 10.33 18.30
C ASP A 52 3.69 9.35 18.20
N PHE A 53 3.36 8.93 16.98
CA PHE A 53 2.32 7.96 16.69
C PHE A 53 2.96 6.74 16.02
N ALA A 54 2.46 5.54 16.31
CA ALA A 54 2.99 4.31 15.72
C ALA A 54 2.63 4.20 14.23
N SER A 55 1.47 4.75 13.83
CA SER A 55 1.02 4.75 12.44
C SER A 55 0.21 6.01 12.06
N VAL A 56 0.05 6.24 10.75
CA VAL A 56 -0.84 7.29 10.22
C VAL A 56 -2.29 7.04 10.61
N SER A 57 -2.72 5.78 10.65
CA SER A 57 -4.06 5.40 11.11
C SER A 57 -4.32 5.78 12.56
N ASP A 58 -3.33 5.61 13.45
CA ASP A 58 -3.47 6.01 14.86
C ASP A 58 -3.62 7.52 15.00
N TYR A 59 -2.82 8.26 14.24
CA TYR A 59 -2.95 9.72 14.18
C TYR A 59 -4.32 10.13 13.65
N GLN A 60 -4.82 9.48 12.60
CA GLN A 60 -6.14 9.78 12.05
C GLN A 60 -7.27 9.45 13.03
N ALA A 61 -7.18 8.33 13.75
CA ALA A 61 -8.13 7.98 14.81
C ALA A 61 -8.13 9.02 15.94
N PHE A 62 -6.94 9.51 16.34
CA PHE A 62 -6.81 10.59 17.30
C PHE A 62 -7.49 11.88 16.82
N ILE A 63 -7.24 12.31 15.58
CA ILE A 63 -7.92 13.48 14.99
C ILE A 63 -9.44 13.28 14.94
N ASN A 64 -9.91 12.11 14.50
CA ASN A 64 -11.33 11.77 14.46
C ASN A 64 -11.99 11.90 15.84
N SER A 65 -11.31 11.49 16.91
CA SER A 65 -11.83 11.62 18.28
C SER A 65 -12.05 13.09 18.71
N ILE A 66 -11.15 14.00 18.29
CA ILE A 66 -11.24 15.43 18.59
C ILE A 66 -12.39 16.05 17.80
N VAL A 67 -12.48 15.72 16.51
CA VAL A 67 -13.55 16.19 15.62
C VAL A 67 -14.90 15.66 16.07
N ALA A 68 -15.00 14.41 16.53
CA ALA A 68 -16.22 13.85 17.08
C ALA A 68 -16.72 14.62 18.32
N LYS A 69 -15.82 14.94 19.26
CA LYS A 69 -16.16 15.77 20.45
C LYS A 69 -16.64 17.16 20.06
N LEU A 70 -16.04 17.76 19.03
CA LEU A 70 -16.49 19.05 18.49
C LEU A 70 -17.88 18.95 17.89
N ASN A 71 -18.10 17.96 17.02
CA ASN A 71 -19.37 17.76 16.33
C ASN A 71 -20.51 17.44 17.30
N GLN A 72 -20.22 16.76 18.43
CA GLN A 72 -21.20 16.49 19.47
C GLN A 72 -21.83 17.77 20.06
N GLN A 73 -21.05 18.85 20.17
CA GLN A 73 -21.56 20.15 20.67
C GLN A 73 -22.55 20.81 19.69
N HIS A 74 -22.47 20.46 18.40
CA HIS A 74 -23.29 21.04 17.33
C HIS A 74 -24.37 20.09 16.80
N GLN A 75 -24.47 18.88 17.36
CA GLN A 75 -25.34 17.83 16.84
C GLN A 75 -26.83 18.22 16.82
N ALA A 76 -27.31 18.94 17.83
CA ALA A 76 -28.70 19.39 17.89
C ALA A 76 -29.02 20.39 16.76
N LYS A 77 -28.18 21.41 16.57
CA LYS A 77 -28.33 22.40 15.49
C LYS A 77 -28.21 21.75 14.11
N PHE A 78 -27.26 20.83 13.96
CA PHE A 78 -27.10 20.07 12.73
C PHE A 78 -28.36 19.24 12.40
N ALA A 79 -28.99 18.59 13.38
CA ALA A 79 -30.21 17.81 13.16
C ALA A 79 -31.41 18.67 12.74
N GLU A 80 -31.48 19.93 13.16
CA GLU A 80 -32.48 20.89 12.67
C GLU A 80 -32.19 21.29 11.22
N GLU A 81 -30.96 21.69 10.91
CA GLU A 81 -30.53 22.09 9.56
C GLU A 81 -30.61 20.93 8.55
N GLN A 82 -30.30 19.71 8.97
CA GLN A 82 -30.29 18.51 8.12
C GLN A 82 -31.63 18.26 7.45
N LYS A 83 -32.74 18.63 8.08
CA LYS A 83 -34.10 18.51 7.51
C LYS A 83 -34.31 19.40 6.28
N HIS A 84 -33.52 20.45 6.14
CA HIS A 84 -33.57 21.39 5.02
C HIS A 84 -32.50 21.11 3.95
N LEU A 85 -31.61 20.13 4.18
CA LEU A 85 -30.56 19.75 3.23
C LEU A 85 -31.10 18.83 2.13
N GLN A 86 -30.52 18.96 0.93
CA GLN A 86 -30.80 18.04 -0.18
C GLN A 86 -30.10 16.70 0.04
N PRO A 87 -30.66 15.59 -0.48
CA PRO A 87 -29.98 14.31 -0.46
C PRO A 87 -28.69 14.37 -1.29
N LEU A 88 -27.66 13.66 -0.83
CA LEU A 88 -26.41 13.52 -1.57
C LEU A 88 -26.64 12.74 -2.87
N PRO A 89 -25.94 13.07 -3.97
CA PRO A 89 -25.94 12.26 -5.17
C PRO A 89 -25.54 10.80 -4.86
N PRO A 90 -26.14 9.80 -5.54
CA PRO A 90 -25.93 8.38 -5.24
C PRO A 90 -24.49 7.92 -5.53
N LYS A 91 -23.76 8.66 -6.37
CA LYS A 91 -22.36 8.39 -6.69
C LYS A 91 -21.52 9.58 -6.26
N ARG A 92 -20.41 9.31 -5.58
CA ARG A 92 -19.40 10.32 -5.28
C ARG A 92 -18.69 10.73 -6.58
N VAL A 93 -18.31 12.00 -6.69
CA VAL A 93 -17.38 12.44 -7.74
C VAL A 93 -16.09 11.64 -7.61
N ALA A 94 -15.55 11.17 -8.74
CA ALA A 94 -14.25 10.54 -8.80
C ALA A 94 -13.18 11.50 -8.26
N ASP A 95 -12.56 11.14 -7.14
CA ASP A 95 -11.47 11.88 -6.50
C ASP A 95 -10.08 11.37 -6.93
N TYR A 96 -10.03 10.66 -8.06
CA TYR A 96 -8.84 10.05 -8.63
C TYR A 96 -8.51 10.63 -10.01
N GLU A 97 -7.23 10.57 -10.35
CA GLU A 97 -6.75 10.84 -11.71
C GLU A 97 -6.63 9.52 -12.47
N VAL A 98 -7.11 9.47 -13.71
CA VAL A 98 -6.99 8.29 -14.57
C VAL A 98 -5.71 8.39 -15.39
N LEU A 99 -4.87 7.35 -15.32
CA LEU A 99 -3.65 7.21 -16.11
C LEU A 99 -3.66 5.86 -16.81
N THR A 100 -2.94 5.73 -17.91
CA THR A 100 -2.74 4.45 -18.59
C THR A 100 -1.28 4.05 -18.54
N ALA A 101 -0.99 2.82 -18.12
CA ALA A 101 0.38 2.30 -18.08
C ALA A 101 0.46 0.91 -18.73
N ARG A 102 1.47 0.70 -19.56
CA ARG A 102 1.77 -0.62 -20.13
C ARG A 102 2.67 -1.39 -19.18
N VAL A 103 2.31 -2.64 -18.88
CA VAL A 103 3.12 -3.52 -18.04
C VAL A 103 4.34 -4.00 -18.81
N SER A 104 5.52 -3.78 -18.23
CA SER A 104 6.79 -4.20 -18.80
C SER A 104 6.98 -5.73 -18.76
N SER A 105 7.95 -6.26 -19.50
CA SER A 105 8.34 -7.68 -19.45
C SER A 105 8.85 -8.13 -18.06
N ARG A 106 9.24 -7.20 -17.21
CA ARG A 106 9.68 -7.43 -15.82
C ARG A 106 8.54 -7.31 -14.81
N SER A 107 7.30 -7.25 -15.30
CA SER A 107 6.10 -7.06 -14.49
C SER A 107 6.13 -5.78 -13.66
N THR A 108 6.57 -4.68 -14.27
CA THR A 108 6.61 -3.36 -13.64
C THR A 108 5.88 -2.31 -14.44
N ILE A 109 5.40 -1.27 -13.75
CA ILE A 109 4.80 -0.07 -14.30
C ILE A 109 5.50 1.16 -13.71
N ASP A 110 5.66 2.23 -14.48
CA ASP A 110 6.17 3.52 -13.98
C ASP A 110 5.01 4.51 -13.90
N VAL A 111 4.78 5.06 -12.71
CA VAL A 111 3.71 6.03 -12.45
C VAL A 111 4.33 7.20 -11.69
N ARG A 112 4.30 8.39 -12.30
CA ARG A 112 4.80 9.64 -11.69
C ARG A 112 6.24 9.49 -11.13
N CYS A 113 7.14 8.87 -11.90
CA CYS A 113 8.55 8.62 -11.56
C CYS A 113 8.77 7.56 -10.47
N ILE A 114 7.76 6.74 -10.18
CA ILE A 114 7.83 5.65 -9.20
C ILE A 114 7.60 4.33 -9.92
N LEU A 115 8.53 3.40 -9.71
CA LEU A 115 8.43 2.05 -10.26
C LEU A 115 7.61 1.18 -9.32
N TYR A 116 6.52 0.63 -9.81
CA TYR A 116 5.70 -0.35 -9.10
C TYR A 116 5.82 -1.72 -9.75
N THR A 117 5.85 -2.77 -8.94
CA THR A 117 5.67 -4.15 -9.41
C THR A 117 4.18 -4.49 -9.50
N VAL A 118 3.79 -5.23 -10.53
CA VAL A 118 2.43 -5.76 -10.73
C VAL A 118 2.47 -7.27 -10.94
N PRO A 119 1.38 -8.02 -10.74
CA PRO A 119 1.37 -9.46 -10.95
C PRO A 119 1.82 -9.91 -12.35
N SER A 120 2.69 -10.92 -12.42
CA SER A 120 3.32 -11.44 -13.66
C SER A 120 2.32 -11.83 -14.76
N ARG A 121 1.09 -12.22 -14.40
CA ARG A 121 0.00 -12.48 -15.35
C ARG A 121 -0.41 -11.27 -16.22
N LEU A 122 -0.04 -10.06 -15.82
CA LEU A 122 -0.38 -8.81 -16.51
C LEU A 122 0.69 -8.35 -17.51
N ILE A 123 1.79 -9.08 -17.66
CA ILE A 123 2.89 -8.72 -18.56
C ILE A 123 2.37 -8.49 -19.99
N GLY A 124 2.76 -7.35 -20.58
CA GLY A 124 2.39 -6.97 -21.94
C GLY A 124 1.00 -6.36 -22.10
N ARG A 125 0.17 -6.35 -21.05
CA ARG A 125 -1.16 -5.70 -21.05
C ARG A 125 -1.04 -4.20 -20.76
N GLN A 126 -2.06 -3.44 -21.16
CA GLN A 126 -2.25 -2.06 -20.74
C GLN A 126 -3.26 -2.02 -19.58
N LEU A 127 -2.91 -1.29 -18.52
CA LEU A 127 -3.75 -1.10 -17.34
C LEU A 127 -4.24 0.35 -17.29
N GLU A 128 -5.50 0.51 -16.93
CA GLU A 128 -6.06 1.79 -16.51
C GLU A 128 -5.82 1.95 -15.01
N LEU A 129 -5.11 2.99 -14.61
CA LEU A 129 -4.72 3.25 -13.23
C LEU A 129 -5.55 4.40 -12.69
N HIS A 130 -6.30 4.15 -11.62
CA HIS A 130 -6.96 5.19 -10.85
C HIS A 130 -6.03 5.60 -9.71
N LEU A 131 -5.49 6.81 -9.82
CA LEU A 131 -4.54 7.39 -8.89
C LEU A 131 -5.27 8.18 -7.80
N TYR A 132 -5.44 7.57 -6.63
CA TYR A 132 -6.00 8.21 -5.44
C TYR A 132 -4.91 8.97 -4.66
N HIS A 133 -5.29 9.63 -3.58
CA HIS A 133 -4.35 10.35 -2.71
C HIS A 133 -3.31 9.41 -2.06
N ASP A 134 -3.73 8.24 -1.60
CA ASP A 134 -3.01 7.27 -0.76
C ASP A 134 -2.76 5.93 -1.46
N ARG A 135 -3.52 5.61 -2.52
CA ARG A 135 -3.42 4.35 -3.25
C ARG A 135 -3.51 4.51 -4.77
N ILE A 136 -3.21 3.43 -5.47
CA ILE A 136 -3.32 3.28 -6.93
C ILE A 136 -4.09 1.99 -7.18
N CYS A 137 -5.21 2.07 -7.89
CA CYS A 137 -5.98 0.89 -8.29
C CYS A 137 -5.78 0.66 -9.79
N GLY A 138 -5.26 -0.50 -10.16
CA GLY A 138 -5.08 -0.91 -11.55
C GLY A 138 -6.25 -1.76 -12.03
N TYR A 139 -6.88 -1.30 -13.11
CA TYR A 139 -7.99 -1.94 -13.78
C TYR A 139 -7.54 -2.56 -15.10
N LEU A 140 -8.04 -3.76 -15.36
CA LEU A 140 -8.10 -4.34 -16.69
C LEU A 140 -9.58 -4.36 -17.08
N GLU A 141 -9.94 -3.55 -18.07
CA GLU A 141 -11.32 -3.34 -18.48
C GLU A 141 -12.20 -2.82 -17.33
N ARG A 142 -12.96 -3.69 -16.65
CA ARG A 142 -13.85 -3.33 -15.53
C ARG A 142 -13.47 -3.99 -14.21
N GLN A 143 -12.40 -4.78 -14.18
CA GLN A 143 -11.98 -5.53 -12.99
C GLN A 143 -10.74 -4.91 -12.36
N VAL A 144 -10.76 -4.75 -11.03
CA VAL A 144 -9.57 -4.39 -10.25
C VAL A 144 -8.64 -5.58 -10.23
N VAL A 145 -7.43 -5.42 -10.75
CA VAL A 145 -6.44 -6.50 -10.81
C VAL A 145 -5.30 -6.30 -9.82
N VAL A 146 -5.04 -5.07 -9.41
CA VAL A 146 -3.99 -4.73 -8.44
C VAL A 146 -4.35 -3.47 -7.65
N GLU A 147 -4.06 -3.47 -6.36
CA GLU A 147 -4.09 -2.28 -5.51
C GLU A 147 -2.68 -2.06 -4.95
N LEU A 148 -2.16 -0.83 -5.07
CA LEU A 148 -0.81 -0.47 -4.70
C LEU A 148 -0.83 0.77 -3.81
N PRO A 149 0.02 0.87 -2.77
CA PRO A 149 0.13 2.09 -2.00
C PRO A 149 0.76 3.19 -2.86
N ARG A 150 0.21 4.41 -2.83
CA ARG A 150 0.77 5.55 -3.56
C ARG A 150 1.96 6.11 -2.78
N LEU A 151 3.15 5.91 -3.31
CA LEU A 151 4.33 6.58 -2.81
C LEU A 151 4.45 8.00 -3.39
N ARG A 152 5.14 8.87 -2.66
CA ARG A 152 5.53 10.20 -3.14
C ARG A 152 7.03 10.35 -2.95
N VAL A 153 7.66 10.96 -3.94
CA VAL A 153 9.07 11.28 -3.88
C VAL A 153 9.22 12.60 -3.12
N THR A 154 9.55 12.52 -1.83
CA THR A 154 9.65 13.70 -0.95
C THR A 154 11.09 14.22 -0.83
N ALA A 155 12.09 13.39 -1.14
CA ALA A 155 13.51 13.74 -1.01
C ALA A 155 14.00 14.53 -2.24
N LYS A 156 14.65 15.68 -2.02
CA LYS A 156 15.23 16.51 -3.09
C LYS A 156 16.28 15.78 -3.94
N ASP A 157 17.00 14.83 -3.36
CA ASP A 157 18.11 14.13 -4.03
C ASP A 157 17.68 12.88 -4.80
N LYS A 158 16.55 12.26 -4.43
CA LYS A 158 16.04 11.08 -5.12
C LYS A 158 14.99 11.51 -6.12
N ARG A 159 15.28 11.41 -7.42
CA ARG A 159 14.31 11.72 -8.49
C ARG A 159 13.33 10.59 -8.79
N ARG A 160 13.59 9.38 -8.26
CA ARG A 160 12.77 8.18 -8.48
C ARG A 160 12.66 7.37 -7.19
N ALA A 161 11.49 6.80 -6.95
CA ALA A 161 11.26 5.83 -5.88
C ALA A 161 10.81 4.48 -6.47
N ARG A 162 10.80 3.44 -5.65
CA ARG A 162 10.35 2.11 -6.02
C ARG A 162 9.43 1.57 -4.93
N CYS A 163 8.34 0.94 -5.35
CA CYS A 163 7.45 0.17 -4.50
C CYS A 163 7.42 -1.24 -5.07
N ILE A 164 8.19 -2.13 -4.46
CA ILE A 164 8.42 -3.48 -4.97
C ILE A 164 7.79 -4.45 -3.99
N ASN A 165 6.93 -5.31 -4.52
CA ASN A 165 6.35 -6.44 -3.83
C ASN A 165 6.82 -7.70 -4.57
N TYR A 166 7.64 -8.51 -3.90
CA TYR A 166 8.22 -9.71 -4.49
C TYR A 166 7.15 -10.74 -4.89
N ARG A 167 6.01 -10.80 -4.18
CA ARG A 167 4.90 -11.71 -4.48
C ARG A 167 4.37 -11.52 -5.90
N HIS A 168 4.48 -10.32 -6.46
CA HIS A 168 4.02 -10.01 -7.81
C HIS A 168 4.89 -10.63 -8.91
N VAL A 169 6.19 -10.83 -8.64
CA VAL A 169 7.18 -11.24 -9.64
C VAL A 169 7.74 -12.65 -9.40
N ILE A 170 7.49 -13.22 -8.22
CA ILE A 170 8.15 -14.45 -7.81
C ILE A 170 7.83 -15.65 -8.70
N GLU A 171 6.60 -15.77 -9.19
CA GLU A 171 6.20 -16.83 -10.13
C GLU A 171 7.00 -16.75 -11.45
N GLY A 172 7.23 -15.53 -11.96
CA GLY A 172 8.04 -15.30 -13.15
C GLY A 172 9.52 -15.58 -12.90
N LEU A 173 10.03 -15.19 -11.73
CA LEU A 173 11.42 -15.45 -11.32
C LEU A 173 11.70 -16.95 -11.14
N ARG A 174 10.74 -17.72 -10.61
CA ARG A 174 10.88 -19.18 -10.44
C ARG A 174 11.16 -19.90 -11.75
N ARG A 175 10.52 -19.47 -12.85
CA ARG A 175 10.76 -20.02 -14.20
C ARG A 175 12.11 -19.62 -14.78
N LYS A 176 12.69 -18.50 -14.31
CA LYS A 176 13.98 -17.96 -14.78
C LYS A 176 14.81 -17.41 -13.60
N PRO A 177 15.36 -18.28 -12.73
CA PRO A 177 16.02 -17.85 -11.49
C PRO A 177 17.20 -16.91 -11.73
N ARG A 178 17.91 -17.07 -12.86
CA ARG A 178 19.03 -16.20 -13.27
C ARG A 178 18.64 -14.73 -13.42
N ALA A 179 17.36 -14.42 -13.66
CA ALA A 179 16.88 -13.05 -13.72
C ALA A 179 16.95 -12.32 -12.36
N PHE A 180 16.96 -13.06 -11.24
CA PHE A 180 17.15 -12.51 -9.90
C PHE A 180 18.55 -11.92 -9.73
N ILE A 181 19.58 -12.58 -10.28
CA ILE A 181 20.99 -12.20 -10.16
C ILE A 181 21.23 -10.81 -10.81
N TYR A 182 20.67 -10.59 -12.00
CA TYR A 182 20.87 -9.35 -12.76
C TYR A 182 19.81 -8.28 -12.46
N CYS A 183 18.99 -8.47 -11.41
CA CYS A 183 17.93 -7.53 -11.06
C CYS A 183 18.52 -6.28 -10.39
N THR A 184 18.32 -5.10 -10.99
CA THR A 184 18.83 -3.82 -10.45
C THR A 184 18.19 -3.39 -9.12
N TRP A 185 17.13 -4.07 -8.71
CA TRP A 185 16.39 -3.85 -7.48
C TRP A 185 16.27 -5.14 -6.65
N GLN A 186 17.27 -6.02 -6.77
CA GLN A 186 17.35 -7.28 -6.04
C GLN A 186 17.22 -7.11 -4.52
N GLN A 187 17.82 -6.06 -3.94
CA GLN A 187 17.71 -5.80 -2.50
C GLN A 187 16.29 -5.41 -2.07
N ASP A 188 15.52 -4.80 -2.97
CA ASP A 188 14.13 -4.39 -2.74
C ASP A 188 13.15 -5.59 -2.89
N LEU A 189 13.59 -6.70 -3.50
CA LEU A 189 12.84 -7.96 -3.56
C LEU A 189 12.87 -8.73 -2.24
N LEU A 190 13.92 -8.53 -1.44
CA LEU A 190 14.11 -9.27 -0.21
C LEU A 190 13.31 -8.57 0.89
N PRO A 191 12.24 -9.21 1.43
CA PRO A 191 11.24 -8.51 2.24
C PRO A 191 11.83 -7.98 3.54
N ASN A 192 12.69 -8.78 4.19
CA ASN A 192 13.19 -8.50 5.53
C ASN A 192 14.73 -8.55 5.59
N ALA A 193 15.31 -7.96 6.64
CA ALA A 193 16.74 -8.05 6.95
C ALA A 193 17.31 -9.50 6.96
N PRO A 194 16.64 -10.51 7.56
CA PRO A 194 17.12 -11.88 7.51
C PRO A 194 17.25 -12.43 6.08
N TYR A 195 16.32 -12.14 5.17
CA TYR A 195 16.42 -12.55 3.77
C TYR A 195 17.64 -11.92 3.07
N ARG A 196 18.00 -10.69 3.43
CA ARG A 196 19.22 -10.04 2.91
C ARG A 196 20.50 -10.71 3.41
N GLN A 197 20.54 -11.11 4.67
CA GLN A 197 21.67 -11.83 5.25
C GLN A 197 21.78 -13.24 4.66
N LEU A 198 20.65 -13.95 4.55
CA LEU A 198 20.57 -15.26 3.91
C LEU A 198 21.10 -15.23 2.48
N TRP A 199 20.74 -14.20 1.71
CA TRP A 199 21.25 -14.04 0.35
C TRP A 199 22.79 -13.89 0.33
N GLN A 200 23.35 -13.07 1.23
CA GLN A 200 24.80 -12.90 1.33
C GLN A 200 25.52 -14.20 1.72
N GLN A 201 24.95 -14.98 2.63
CA GLN A 201 25.49 -16.28 3.04
C GLN A 201 25.44 -17.30 1.89
N LEU A 202 24.30 -17.39 1.20
CA LEU A 202 24.15 -18.28 0.04
C LEU A 202 25.13 -17.94 -1.09
N GLN A 203 25.44 -16.66 -1.29
CA GLN A 203 26.45 -16.22 -2.26
C GLN A 203 27.88 -16.63 -1.88
N ALA A 204 28.17 -16.83 -0.59
CA ALA A 204 29.48 -17.26 -0.12
C ALA A 204 29.63 -18.78 -0.14
N ASP A 205 28.56 -19.50 0.20
CA ASP A 205 28.59 -20.95 0.41
C ASP A 205 28.32 -21.76 -0.88
N PHE A 206 27.63 -21.16 -1.86
CA PHE A 206 27.21 -21.83 -3.10
C PHE A 206 27.60 -21.06 -4.36
N ASP A 207 27.57 -21.76 -5.50
CA ASP A 207 27.59 -21.11 -6.81
C ASP A 207 26.40 -20.16 -6.97
N ILE A 208 26.62 -19.04 -7.65
CA ILE A 208 25.65 -17.94 -7.79
C ILE A 208 24.33 -18.41 -8.42
N ASP A 209 24.39 -19.32 -9.41
CA ASP A 209 23.18 -19.84 -10.06
C ASP A 209 22.39 -20.73 -9.08
N SER A 210 23.07 -21.57 -8.30
CA SER A 210 22.43 -22.44 -7.30
C SER A 210 21.82 -21.64 -6.14
N ALA A 211 22.55 -20.63 -5.67
CA ALA A 211 22.06 -19.69 -4.66
C ALA A 211 20.79 -18.98 -5.14
N ALA A 212 20.76 -18.52 -6.40
CA ALA A 212 19.61 -17.83 -6.97
C ALA A 212 18.37 -18.73 -7.04
N VAL A 213 18.52 -20.01 -7.41
CA VAL A 213 17.41 -20.98 -7.40
C VAL A 213 16.88 -21.17 -5.98
N LEU A 214 17.76 -21.41 -5.00
CA LEU A 214 17.38 -21.59 -3.60
C LEU A 214 16.63 -20.38 -3.04
N MET A 215 17.13 -19.18 -3.27
CA MET A 215 16.51 -17.94 -2.79
C MET A 215 15.14 -17.69 -3.45
N VAL A 216 15.03 -17.93 -4.76
CA VAL A 216 13.76 -17.75 -5.48
C VAL A 216 12.72 -18.78 -5.05
N GLU A 217 13.10 -20.05 -4.85
CA GLU A 217 12.18 -21.07 -4.33
C GLU A 217 11.74 -20.73 -2.89
N ALA A 218 12.66 -20.29 -2.02
CA ALA A 218 12.31 -19.84 -0.68
C ALA A 218 11.30 -18.69 -0.67
N LEU A 219 11.53 -17.67 -1.49
CA LEU A 219 10.60 -16.55 -1.63
C LEU A 219 9.26 -16.99 -2.24
N TYR A 220 9.25 -17.97 -3.14
CA TYR A 220 8.03 -18.54 -3.70
C TYR A 220 7.20 -19.25 -2.63
N ILE A 221 7.85 -20.03 -1.78
CA ILE A 221 7.22 -20.72 -0.64
C ILE A 221 6.65 -19.69 0.34
N ALA A 222 7.44 -18.68 0.70
CA ALA A 222 7.01 -17.60 1.57
C ALA A 222 5.78 -16.86 1.02
N ALA A 223 5.74 -16.61 -0.30
CA ALA A 223 4.61 -15.98 -0.95
C ALA A 223 3.36 -16.87 -0.99
N THR A 224 3.52 -18.19 -1.10
CA THR A 224 2.42 -19.16 -1.24
C THR A 224 1.79 -19.49 0.11
N GLN A 225 2.60 -19.63 1.16
CA GLN A 225 2.15 -20.02 2.51
C GLN A 225 1.93 -18.83 3.46
N ASP A 226 2.21 -17.60 3.01
CA ASP A 226 2.14 -16.35 3.80
C ASP A 226 2.95 -16.39 5.12
N LYS A 227 3.97 -17.24 5.19
CA LYS A 227 4.80 -17.50 6.38
C LYS A 227 6.24 -17.05 6.16
N GLU A 228 6.43 -15.75 5.93
CA GLU A 228 7.75 -15.17 5.59
C GLU A 228 8.82 -15.43 6.67
N SER A 229 8.44 -15.27 7.95
CA SER A 229 9.34 -15.39 9.11
C SER A 229 9.78 -16.84 9.33
N ALA A 230 8.82 -17.78 9.29
CA ALA A 230 9.10 -19.20 9.53
C ALA A 230 10.04 -19.78 8.46
N VAL A 231 9.84 -19.38 7.19
CA VAL A 231 10.74 -19.79 6.09
C VAL A 231 12.15 -19.23 6.31
N ALA A 232 12.28 -17.98 6.76
CA ALA A 232 13.58 -17.39 7.04
C ALA A 232 14.30 -18.10 8.20
N GLU A 233 13.62 -18.35 9.31
CA GLU A 233 14.17 -19.06 10.48
C GLU A 233 14.64 -20.46 10.11
N TYR A 234 13.83 -21.18 9.32
CA TYR A 234 14.19 -22.50 8.81
C TYR A 234 15.46 -22.48 7.96
N LEU A 235 15.56 -21.53 7.02
CA LEU A 235 16.75 -21.39 6.17
C LEU A 235 18.01 -21.09 6.99
N VAL A 236 17.91 -20.23 8.01
CA VAL A 236 19.04 -19.93 8.90
C VAL A 236 19.48 -21.20 9.65
N ALA A 237 18.54 -21.98 10.18
CA ALA A 237 18.84 -23.22 10.89
C ALA A 237 19.51 -24.27 9.98
N GLN A 238 19.03 -24.39 8.75
CA GLN A 238 19.54 -25.35 7.78
C GLN A 238 20.91 -24.94 7.20
N LEU A 239 21.17 -23.64 7.02
CA LEU A 239 22.51 -23.12 6.71
C LEU A 239 23.49 -23.45 7.84
N ALA A 240 23.10 -23.20 9.09
CA ALA A 240 23.94 -23.50 10.25
C ALA A 240 24.24 -25.01 10.40
N ALA A 241 23.30 -25.86 10.00
CA ALA A 241 23.45 -27.32 9.99
C ALA A 241 24.13 -27.88 8.72
N GLY A 242 24.43 -27.05 7.72
CA GLY A 242 25.07 -27.48 6.45
C GLY A 242 24.24 -28.46 5.60
N THR A 243 22.92 -28.52 5.81
CA THR A 243 22.03 -29.55 5.22
C THR A 243 21.16 -29.04 4.08
N LEU A 244 21.35 -27.77 3.68
CA LEU A 244 20.54 -27.14 2.64
C LEU A 244 20.70 -27.79 1.28
N THR A 245 19.60 -28.33 0.78
CA THR A 245 19.46 -28.87 -0.56
C THR A 245 18.10 -28.48 -1.12
N LEU A 246 17.98 -28.32 -2.44
CA LEU A 246 16.71 -28.00 -3.08
C LEU A 246 15.62 -29.06 -2.79
N SER A 247 16.03 -30.32 -2.59
CA SER A 247 15.14 -31.43 -2.24
C SER A 247 14.58 -31.33 -0.81
N THR A 248 15.35 -30.85 0.16
CA THR A 248 14.88 -30.70 1.55
C THR A 248 13.82 -29.60 1.67
N LEU A 249 13.97 -28.49 0.94
CA LEU A 249 12.93 -27.44 0.83
C LEU A 249 11.64 -27.94 0.18
N ALA A 250 11.74 -28.77 -0.87
CA ALA A 250 10.57 -29.37 -1.52
C ALA A 250 9.90 -30.44 -0.64
N THR A 251 10.67 -31.18 0.15
CA THR A 251 10.15 -32.26 1.04
C THR A 251 9.42 -31.67 2.24
N THR A 252 9.93 -30.58 2.83
CA THR A 252 9.23 -29.89 3.93
C THR A 252 7.98 -29.16 3.46
N LEU A 253 7.92 -28.78 2.17
CA LEU A 253 6.73 -28.26 1.51
C LEU A 253 5.57 -29.26 1.57
N SER A 254 5.79 -30.53 1.19
CA SER A 254 4.76 -31.58 1.34
C SER A 254 4.43 -31.88 2.80
N ALA A 255 5.38 -31.74 3.73
CA ALA A 255 5.12 -31.95 5.15
C ALA A 255 4.26 -30.83 5.76
N LEU A 256 4.35 -29.60 5.26
CA LEU A 256 3.51 -28.47 5.68
C LEU A 256 2.14 -28.47 5.00
N GLU A 257 2.04 -28.95 3.74
CA GLU A 257 0.75 -29.19 3.06
C GLU A 257 -0.11 -30.25 3.77
N GLY A 258 0.51 -31.24 4.43
CA GLY A 258 -0.21 -32.31 5.14
C GLY A 258 -0.79 -31.94 6.51
N ASN A 259 -0.35 -30.84 7.13
CA ASN A 259 -0.80 -30.46 8.48
C ASN A 259 -2.06 -29.59 8.50
N ASP A 260 -2.38 -28.86 7.42
CA ASP A 260 -3.57 -28.00 7.36
C ASP A 260 -4.87 -28.76 7.05
N SER A 261 -4.81 -30.05 6.69
CA SER A 261 -6.00 -30.90 6.44
C SER A 261 -6.60 -31.56 7.69
N THR A 262 -5.99 -31.41 8.87
CA THR A 262 -6.39 -32.17 10.08
C THR A 262 -7.30 -31.40 11.05
N ASP A 263 -7.51 -30.10 10.87
CA ASP A 263 -8.23 -29.25 11.84
C ASP A 263 -9.69 -28.88 11.47
N CYS A 264 -10.30 -29.51 10.45
CA CYS A 264 -11.69 -29.24 10.06
C CYS A 264 -12.71 -30.34 10.44
N ALA A 265 -12.35 -31.34 11.24
CA ALA A 265 -13.27 -32.41 11.67
C ALA A 265 -13.45 -32.42 13.19
N GLY A 266 -14.31 -31.55 13.71
CA GLY A 266 -14.83 -31.73 15.08
C GLY A 266 -15.40 -30.49 15.76
N ALA A 267 -16.63 -30.12 15.43
CA ALA A 267 -17.58 -29.53 16.39
C ALA A 267 -18.99 -29.48 15.77
N THR A 268 -19.65 -30.63 15.71
CA THR A 268 -21.12 -30.70 15.73
C THR A 268 -21.50 -31.37 17.04
N THR A 269 -22.04 -30.59 17.97
CA THR A 269 -23.09 -31.00 18.92
C THR A 269 -23.72 -29.72 19.45
#